data_AF-A0A2R6FRD8-F1
#
_entry.id   AF-A0A2R6FRD8-F1
#
_cell.length_a   1.000
_cell.length_b   1.000
_cell.length_c   1.000
_cell.angle_alpha   90.00
_cell.angle_beta   90.00
_cell.angle_gamma   90.00
#
_symmetry.space_group_name_H-M   'P 1'
#
loop_
_entity.id
_entity.type
_entity.pdbx_description
1 polymer ?
#
loop_
_entity_poly.entity_id
_entity_poly.type
_entity_poly.pdbx_seq_one_letter_code
_entity_poly.pdbx_strand_id
1 'polypeptide(L)'
;MADTEGTDDDPDASPEPTDYEPPTGSDGRETVTLALDGSEVSLSIPAAADNSEAAAIASAVGAHFHDRQVAAAAAAAEDDGPETVDAWKLASRMKSVGRRRWPKTVRRGEEWKASGRAHY
;
A
#
# COMPACT_ATOMS: atom_id res chain seq x y z
N MET A 1 -25.19 24.22 -76.86
CA MET A 1 -23.93 23.62 -76.37
C MET A 1 -24.27 22.89 -75.09
N ALA A 2 -23.73 21.68 -74.97
CA ALA A 2 -24.23 20.56 -74.19
C ALA A 2 -24.04 20.69 -72.67
N ASP A 3 -24.83 19.86 -71.98
CA ASP A 3 -25.04 19.66 -70.56
C ASP A 3 -23.85 19.10 -69.75
N THR A 4 -23.90 19.40 -68.44
CA THR A 4 -23.47 18.65 -67.23
C THR A 4 -22.35 17.60 -67.31
N GLU A 5 -21.34 17.74 -66.44
CA GLU A 5 -20.78 16.59 -65.68
C GLU A 5 -20.51 17.03 -64.23
N GLY A 6 -21.22 16.39 -63.31
CA GLY A 6 -20.94 16.43 -61.88
C GLY A 6 -19.80 15.47 -61.56
N THR A 7 -18.86 15.92 -60.74
CA THR A 7 -17.91 15.03 -60.07
C THR A 7 -18.59 14.57 -58.78
N ASP A 8 -19.16 13.36 -58.83
CA ASP A 8 -19.34 12.49 -57.69
C ASP A 8 -17.95 12.11 -57.17
N ASP A 9 -17.54 12.68 -56.04
CA ASP A 9 -16.36 12.22 -55.28
C ASP A 9 -16.88 11.30 -54.16
N ASP A 10 -16.55 10.04 -54.32
CA ASP A 10 -17.03 8.86 -53.61
C ASP A 10 -16.64 8.89 -52.12
N PRO A 11 -17.58 8.87 -51.14
CA PRO A 11 -17.25 8.72 -49.73
C PRO A 11 -17.18 7.24 -49.34
N ASP A 12 -16.30 6.46 -49.96
CA ASP A 12 -16.01 5.08 -49.54
C ASP A 12 -14.51 4.80 -49.48
N ALA A 13 -13.78 5.68 -48.79
CA ALA A 13 -12.46 5.35 -48.24
C ALA A 13 -12.65 4.80 -46.83
N SER A 14 -13.08 3.54 -46.74
CA SER A 14 -13.00 2.77 -45.50
C SER A 14 -11.53 2.77 -45.06
N PRO A 15 -11.16 3.33 -43.89
CA PRO A 15 -9.77 3.38 -43.49
C PRO A 15 -9.24 1.95 -43.37
N GLU A 16 -8.17 1.66 -44.10
CA GLU A 16 -7.43 0.41 -43.99
C GLU A 16 -7.17 0.10 -42.50
N PRO A 17 -7.23 -1.17 -42.06
CA PRO A 17 -6.86 -1.52 -40.70
C PRO A 17 -5.40 -1.13 -40.51
N THR A 18 -5.16 0.01 -39.88
CA THR A 18 -3.84 0.38 -39.40
C THR A 18 -3.40 -0.76 -38.49
N ASP A 19 -2.34 -1.48 -38.89
CA ASP A 19 -1.60 -2.36 -38.01
C ASP A 19 -1.19 -1.52 -36.78
N TYR A 20 -1.99 -1.59 -35.74
CA TYR A 20 -1.67 -1.03 -34.44
C TYR A 20 -0.58 -1.94 -33.88
N GLU A 21 0.67 -1.67 -34.27
CA GLU A 21 1.80 -2.12 -33.48
C GLU A 21 1.67 -1.41 -32.13
N PRO A 22 1.37 -2.13 -31.02
CA PRO A 22 1.39 -1.50 -29.71
C PRO A 22 2.78 -0.90 -29.55
N PRO A 23 2.91 0.32 -29.00
CA PRO A 23 4.23 0.87 -28.73
C PRO A 23 4.96 -0.19 -27.92
N THR A 24 6.11 -0.67 -28.42
CA THR A 24 7.03 -1.49 -27.64
C THR A 24 7.58 -0.56 -26.57
N GLY A 25 6.78 -0.38 -25.51
CA GLY A 25 7.15 0.41 -24.37
C GLY A 25 8.42 -0.20 -23.82
N SER A 26 9.54 0.51 -23.98
CA SER A 26 10.47 0.60 -22.88
C SER A 26 9.59 0.83 -21.66
N ASP A 27 9.56 -0.11 -20.72
CA ASP A 27 8.73 -0.10 -19.50
C ASP A 27 9.27 1.02 -18.61
N GLY A 28 9.21 2.25 -19.12
CA GLY A 28 10.01 3.40 -18.76
C GLY A 28 9.76 3.60 -17.30
N ARG A 29 10.73 3.22 -16.50
CA ARG A 29 10.61 3.28 -15.06
C ARG A 29 11.92 3.82 -14.57
N GLU A 30 11.84 4.98 -13.94
CA GLU A 30 12.99 5.58 -13.30
C GLU A 30 13.20 4.87 -11.97
N THR A 31 14.44 4.47 -11.70
CA THR A 31 14.78 3.81 -10.44
C THR A 31 15.48 4.81 -9.53
N VAL A 32 14.92 5.02 -8.35
CA VAL A 32 15.49 5.87 -7.30
C VAL A 32 15.99 4.96 -6.19
N THR A 33 17.28 5.08 -5.84
CA THR A 33 17.87 4.35 -4.72
C THR A 33 17.87 5.22 -3.47
N LEU A 34 17.37 4.66 -2.37
CA LEU A 34 17.24 5.31 -1.06
C LEU A 34 18.03 4.50 -0.03
N ALA A 35 18.77 5.17 0.84
CA ALA A 35 19.42 4.52 1.98
C ALA A 35 18.51 4.62 3.22
N LEU A 36 17.97 3.49 3.68
CA LEU A 36 17.06 3.39 4.82
C LEU A 36 17.66 2.42 5.85
N ASP A 37 17.94 2.91 7.06
CA ASP A 37 18.48 2.10 8.18
C ASP A 37 19.72 1.27 7.79
N GLY A 38 20.59 1.84 6.96
CA GLY A 38 21.80 1.18 6.46
C GLY A 38 21.55 0.13 5.36
N SER A 39 20.30 -0.04 4.91
CA SER A 39 19.93 -0.87 3.76
C SER A 39 19.61 -0.01 2.55
N GLU A 40 20.06 -0.42 1.37
CA GLU A 40 19.67 0.22 0.11
C GLU A 40 18.32 -0.32 -0.37
N VAL A 41 17.41 0.59 -0.70
CA VAL A 41 16.08 0.29 -1.23
C VAL A 41 15.94 0.96 -2.58
N SER A 42 15.63 0.18 -3.61
CA SER A 42 15.35 0.68 -4.95
C SER A 42 13.84 0.83 -5.18
N LEU A 43 13.43 2.05 -5.49
CA LEU A 43 12.05 2.40 -5.82
C LEU A 43 11.92 2.58 -7.33
N SER A 44 10.98 1.88 -7.94
CA SER A 44 10.67 2.00 -9.38
C SER A 44 9.49 2.97 -9.56
N ILE A 45 9.75 4.09 -10.22
CA ILE A 45 8.77 5.14 -10.52
C ILE A 45 8.34 5.00 -11.98
N PRO A 46 7.04 5.00 -12.29
CA PRO A 46 6.55 5.00 -13.69
C PRO A 46 7.06 6.23 -14.46
N ALA A 47 7.50 6.07 -15.71
CA ALA A 47 7.93 7.19 -16.57
C ALA A 47 6.77 8.08 -17.01
N ALA A 48 5.53 7.61 -16.84
CA ALA A 48 4.35 8.46 -17.02
C ALA A 48 4.16 9.43 -15.85
N ALA A 49 4.81 9.21 -14.70
CA ALA A 49 4.70 10.09 -13.55
C ALA A 49 5.47 11.39 -13.82
N ASP A 50 4.79 12.52 -13.70
CA ASP A 50 5.48 13.80 -13.71
C ASP A 50 6.32 14.00 -12.43
N ASN A 51 7.14 15.05 -12.39
CA ASN A 51 8.01 15.32 -11.24
C ASN A 51 7.23 15.48 -9.91
N SER A 52 6.02 16.03 -9.96
CA SER A 52 5.19 16.22 -8.78
C SER A 52 4.63 14.87 -8.31
N GLU A 53 4.16 14.04 -9.23
CA GLU A 53 3.68 12.70 -8.95
C GLU A 53 4.79 11.79 -8.42
N ALA A 54 5.97 11.81 -9.06
CA ALA A 54 7.15 11.09 -8.61
C ALA A 54 7.56 11.50 -7.19
N ALA A 55 7.54 12.81 -6.89
CA ALA A 55 7.81 13.33 -5.55
C ALA A 55 6.74 12.89 -4.54
N ALA A 56 5.46 12.85 -4.93
CA ALA A 56 4.37 12.38 -4.07
C ALA A 56 4.53 10.89 -3.74
N ILE A 57 4.87 10.06 -4.73
CA ILE A 57 5.14 8.63 -4.53
C ILE A 57 6.32 8.44 -3.57
N ALA A 58 7.45 9.10 -3.85
CA ALA A 58 8.64 9.01 -3.00
C ALA A 58 8.35 9.46 -1.55
N SER A 59 7.59 10.54 -1.39
CA SER A 59 7.20 11.07 -0.07
C SER A 59 6.28 10.11 0.68
N ALA A 60 5.28 9.53 0.02
CA ALA A 60 4.36 8.58 0.64
C ALA A 60 5.09 7.32 1.12
N VAL A 61 6.01 6.80 0.30
CA VAL A 61 6.83 5.65 0.65
C VAL A 61 7.78 5.98 1.81
N GLY A 62 8.46 7.13 1.75
CA GLY A 62 9.34 7.59 2.83
C GLY A 62 8.61 7.79 4.17
N ALA A 63 7.42 8.39 4.14
CA ALA A 63 6.57 8.56 5.32
C ALA A 63 6.15 7.21 5.91
N HIS A 64 5.77 6.25 5.07
CA HIS A 64 5.42 4.91 5.55
C HIS A 64 6.59 4.22 6.27
N PHE A 65 7.81 4.29 5.73
CA PHE A 65 8.98 3.73 6.39
C PHE A 65 9.28 4.43 7.72
N HIS A 66 9.22 5.77 7.74
CA HIS A 66 9.41 6.54 8.97
C HIS A 66 8.39 6.15 10.06
N ASP A 67 7.10 6.05 9.71
CA ASP A 67 6.05 5.64 10.65
C ASP A 67 6.32 4.24 11.24
N ARG A 68 6.82 3.30 10.42
CA ARG A 68 7.19 1.97 10.90
C ARG A 68 8.38 2.01 11.85
N GLN A 69 9.39 2.84 11.58
CA GLN A 69 10.53 3.02 12.48
C GLN A 69 10.09 3.62 13.81
N VAL A 70 9.25 4.66 13.79
CA VAL A 70 8.69 5.28 15.00
C VAL A 70 7.89 4.26 15.81
N ALA A 71 7.03 3.47 15.16
CA ALA A 71 6.27 2.42 15.82
C ALA A 71 7.17 1.32 16.42
N ALA A 72 8.23 0.92 15.72
CA ALA A 72 9.20 -0.05 16.23
C ALA A 72 9.99 0.49 17.43
N ALA A 73 10.44 1.74 17.37
CA ALA A 73 11.13 2.41 18.47
C ALA A 73 10.21 2.55 19.70
N ALA A 74 8.94 2.92 19.50
CA ALA A 74 7.96 2.96 20.57
C ALA A 74 7.72 1.58 21.18
N ALA A 75 7.60 0.52 20.38
CA ALA A 75 7.46 -0.84 20.87
C ALA A 75 8.68 -1.31 21.68
N ALA A 76 9.90 -0.95 21.26
CA ALA A 76 11.12 -1.25 21.99
C ALA A 76 11.21 -0.50 23.33
N ALA A 77 10.70 0.73 23.40
CA ALA A 77 10.66 1.51 24.64
C ALA A 77 9.65 0.95 25.67
N GLU A 78 8.62 0.24 25.22
CA GLU A 78 7.61 -0.41 26.09
C GLU A 78 8.09 -1.77 26.66
N ASP A 79 9.24 -2.29 26.21
CA ASP A 79 9.77 -3.61 26.59
C ASP A 79 10.45 -3.63 27.98
N ASP A 80 10.60 -2.48 28.65
CA ASP A 80 11.09 -2.40 30.04
C ASP A 80 10.01 -2.82 31.08
N GLY A 81 8.80 -3.13 30.63
CA GLY A 81 7.69 -3.62 31.46
C GLY A 81 7.69 -5.14 31.65
N PRO A 82 7.00 -5.67 32.68
CA PRO A 82 6.82 -7.12 32.82
C PRO A 82 6.10 -7.68 31.59
N GLU A 83 6.66 -8.69 30.92
CA GLU A 83 6.15 -9.18 29.65
C GLU A 83 4.64 -9.46 29.70
N THR A 84 3.87 -8.73 28.88
CA THR A 84 2.42 -8.82 28.85
C THR A 84 1.93 -9.65 27.68
N VAL A 85 0.69 -10.13 27.79
CA VAL A 85 0.01 -10.83 26.70
C VAL A 85 -0.48 -9.80 25.69
N ASP A 86 -0.31 -10.08 24.40
CA ASP A 86 -0.86 -9.30 23.30
C ASP A 86 -2.37 -9.05 23.51
N ALA A 87 -2.73 -7.77 23.67
CA ALA A 87 -4.10 -7.35 23.99
C ALA A 87 -5.10 -7.71 22.88
N TRP A 88 -4.68 -7.76 21.61
CA TRP A 88 -5.51 -8.13 20.47
C TRP A 88 -5.75 -9.64 20.41
N LYS A 89 -4.72 -10.45 20.68
CA LYS A 89 -4.88 -11.90 20.84
C LYS A 89 -5.79 -12.23 22.02
N LEU A 90 -5.60 -11.56 23.15
CA LEU A 90 -6.45 -11.73 24.33
C LEU A 90 -7.90 -11.30 24.03
N ALA A 91 -8.11 -10.16 23.39
CA ALA A 91 -9.42 -9.68 22.98
C ALA A 91 -10.13 -10.67 22.05
N SER A 92 -9.42 -11.23 21.08
CA SER A 92 -9.97 -12.22 20.15
C SER A 92 -10.39 -13.52 20.86
N ARG A 93 -9.56 -14.03 21.79
CA ARG A 93 -9.91 -15.18 22.64
C ARG A 93 -11.08 -14.88 23.58
N MET A 94 -11.11 -13.69 24.17
CA MET A 94 -12.21 -13.28 25.06
C MET A 94 -13.53 -13.16 24.30
N LYS A 95 -13.48 -12.64 23.07
CA LYS A 95 -14.63 -12.61 22.16
C LYS A 95 -15.12 -14.02 21.82
N SER A 96 -14.22 -14.98 21.56
CA SER A 96 -14.63 -16.36 21.25
C SER A 96 -15.30 -17.07 22.43
N VAL A 97 -14.99 -16.67 23.68
CA VAL A 97 -15.68 -17.16 24.89
C VAL A 97 -16.85 -16.28 25.35
N GLY A 98 -17.30 -15.33 24.51
CA GLY A 98 -18.48 -14.50 24.77
C GLY A 98 -18.28 -13.39 25.84
N ARG A 99 -17.03 -13.08 26.20
CA ARG A 99 -16.72 -12.01 27.18
C ARG A 99 -16.60 -10.67 26.47
N ARG A 100 -17.40 -9.68 26.91
CA ARG A 100 -17.39 -8.30 26.38
C ARG A 100 -16.40 -7.36 27.10
N ARG A 101 -16.01 -7.69 28.34
CA ARG A 101 -14.98 -6.98 29.11
C ARG A 101 -13.83 -7.92 29.44
N TRP A 102 -12.61 -7.41 29.34
CA TRP A 102 -11.39 -8.10 29.71
C TRP A 102 -10.35 -7.09 30.23
N PRO A 103 -9.42 -7.53 31.09
CA PRO A 103 -8.29 -6.70 31.50
C PRO A 103 -7.46 -6.32 30.28
N LYS A 104 -7.14 -5.03 30.13
CA LYS A 104 -6.33 -4.50 29.01
C LYS A 104 -4.86 -4.92 29.10
N THR A 105 -4.40 -5.25 30.30
CA THR A 105 -3.01 -5.59 30.59
C THR A 105 -3.00 -6.83 31.47
N VAL A 106 -2.44 -7.91 30.95
CA VAL A 106 -2.28 -9.19 31.66
C VAL A 106 -0.82 -9.60 31.50
N ARG A 107 -0.14 -9.98 32.58
CA ARG A 107 1.22 -10.54 32.50
C ARG A 107 1.18 -11.91 31.84
N ARG A 108 2.19 -12.24 31.05
CA ARG A 108 2.37 -13.58 30.48
C ARG A 108 2.41 -14.62 31.60
N GLY A 109 1.64 -15.71 31.47
CA GLY A 109 1.50 -16.76 32.48
C GLY A 109 0.39 -16.51 33.52
N GLU A 110 -0.13 -15.29 33.62
CA GLU A 110 -1.23 -14.92 34.53
C GLU A 110 -2.61 -14.94 33.85
N GLU A 111 -2.72 -15.47 32.63
CA GLU A 111 -3.95 -15.44 31.83
C GLU A 111 -5.12 -16.14 32.52
N TRP A 112 -4.85 -17.24 33.22
CA TRP A 112 -5.86 -18.00 33.96
C TRP A 112 -6.34 -17.25 35.22
N LYS A 113 -5.45 -16.51 35.90
CA LYS A 113 -5.83 -15.65 37.04
C LYS A 113 -6.65 -14.45 36.58
N ALA A 114 -6.28 -13.85 35.46
CA ALA A 114 -7.03 -12.75 34.85
C ALA A 114 -8.43 -13.20 34.40
N SER A 115 -8.55 -14.41 33.85
CA SER A 115 -9.84 -15.00 33.45
C SER A 115 -10.80 -15.20 34.63
N GLY A 116 -10.26 -15.54 35.82
CA GLY A 116 -11.04 -15.67 37.06
C GLY A 116 -11.42 -14.34 37.70
N ARG A 117 -10.73 -13.24 37.41
CA ARG A 117 -11.05 -11.90 37.94
C ARG A 117 -12.03 -11.09 37.08
N ALA A 118 -12.36 -11.57 35.89
CA ALA A 118 -13.36 -10.95 35.02
C ALA A 118 -14.82 -11.09 35.54
N HIS A 119 -15.00 -11.57 36.77
CA HIS A 119 -16.29 -11.61 37.48
C HIS A 119 -16.60 -10.27 38.16
N TYR A 120 -16.70 -9.16 37.40
CA TYR A 120 -17.54 -8.00 37.72
C TYR A 120 -17.61 -7.02 36.53
#